data_AF-A0A3D1K6B8-F1
#
_entry.id   AF-A0A3D1K6B8-F1
#
_cell.length_a   1.000
_cell.length_b   1.000
_cell.length_c   1.000
_cell.angle_alpha   90.00
_cell.angle_beta   90.00
_cell.angle_gamma   90.00
#
_symmetry.space_group_name_H-M   'P 1'
#
loop_
_entity.id
_entity.type
_entity.pdbx_description
1 polymer ?
#
loop_
_entity_poly.entity_id
_entity_poly.type
_entity_poly.pdbx_seq_one_letter_code
_entity_poly.pdbx_strand_id
1 'polypeptide(L)'
;MNEAENSKDSTFSVRRYIGYSVFITASFLLVHALGFRENTSVISGIPTGHKEAFLGLVYVLTYFAFIGLVPILLIAAAILTIWGKLHAARKSTSPEN
;
A
#
# COMPACT_ATOMS: atom_id res chain seq x y z
N MET A 1 -11.20 25.53 16.36
CA MET A 1 -10.78 24.54 15.33
C MET A 1 -9.38 24.05 15.73
N ASN A 2 -9.23 23.40 16.89
CA ASN A 2 -9.60 22.03 17.28
C ASN A 2 -8.45 21.04 16.96
N GLU A 3 -7.40 21.05 17.77
CA GLU A 3 -6.32 20.03 17.71
C GLU A 3 -6.85 18.59 17.78
N ALA A 4 -7.98 18.37 18.46
CA ALA A 4 -8.67 17.09 18.55
C ALA A 4 -9.28 16.61 17.21
N GLU A 5 -9.54 17.53 16.27
CA GLU A 5 -10.03 17.23 14.91
C GLU A 5 -8.86 16.78 14.03
N ASN A 6 -7.75 17.53 14.03
CA ASN A 6 -6.55 17.23 13.25
C ASN A 6 -5.88 15.88 13.65
N SER A 7 -5.90 15.54 14.95
CA SER A 7 -5.44 14.23 15.45
C SER A 7 -6.28 13.06 14.92
N LYS A 8 -7.61 13.22 14.84
CA LYS A 8 -8.51 12.18 14.34
C LYS A 8 -8.37 12.01 12.83
N ASP A 9 -8.24 13.10 12.10
CA ASP A 9 -8.12 13.09 10.63
C ASP A 9 -6.83 12.41 10.16
N SER A 10 -5.70 12.71 10.80
CA SER A 10 -4.41 12.07 10.48
C SER A 10 -4.40 10.58 10.81
N THR A 11 -4.98 10.18 11.95
CA THR A 11 -5.10 8.76 12.34
C THR A 11 -6.00 7.99 11.38
N PHE A 12 -7.13 8.58 10.95
CA PHE A 12 -8.04 7.98 9.99
C PHE A 12 -7.40 7.83 8.60
N SER A 13 -6.61 8.81 8.17
CA SER A 13 -5.87 8.81 6.90
C SER A 13 -4.76 7.74 6.88
N VAL A 14 -3.94 7.66 7.94
CA VAL A 14 -2.90 6.63 8.09
C VAL A 14 -3.48 5.22 8.05
N ARG A 15 -4.58 4.99 8.77
CA ARG A 15 -5.25 3.68 8.80
C ARG A 15 -5.77 3.25 7.43
N ARG A 16 -6.25 4.20 6.60
CA ARG A 16 -6.64 3.93 5.21
C ARG A 16 -5.45 3.56 4.33
N TYR A 17 -4.33 4.29 4.41
CA TYR A 17 -3.15 3.97 3.62
C TYR A 17 -2.56 2.59 3.96
N ILE A 18 -2.51 2.25 5.25
CA ILE A 18 -2.13 0.90 5.71
C ILE A 18 -3.14 -0.14 5.21
N GLY A 19 -4.44 0.13 5.31
CA GLY A 19 -5.49 -0.76 4.81
C GLY A 19 -5.36 -1.06 3.32
N TYR A 20 -5.13 -0.04 2.49
CA TYR A 20 -4.91 -0.23 1.05
C TYR A 20 -3.62 -0.99 0.77
N SER A 21 -2.53 -0.69 1.49
CA SER A 21 -1.26 -1.42 1.37
C SER A 21 -1.41 -2.91 1.68
N VAL A 22 -2.09 -3.24 2.78
CA VAL A 22 -2.42 -4.63 3.17
C VAL A 22 -3.31 -5.28 2.13
N PHE A 23 -4.34 -4.58 1.63
CA PHE A 23 -5.25 -5.12 0.61
C PHE A 23 -4.53 -5.45 -0.71
N ILE A 24 -3.68 -4.54 -1.20
CA ILE A 24 -2.88 -4.74 -2.42
C ILE A 24 -1.90 -5.91 -2.21
N THR A 25 -1.24 -5.95 -1.04
CA THR A 25 -0.30 -7.03 -0.69
C THR A 25 -1.00 -8.38 -0.63
N ALA A 26 -2.14 -8.47 0.04
CA ALA A 26 -2.93 -9.70 0.16
C ALA A 26 -3.42 -10.16 -1.21
N SER A 27 -3.93 -9.24 -2.04
CA SER A 27 -4.37 -9.54 -3.41
C SER A 27 -3.21 -10.07 -4.26
N PHE A 28 -2.05 -9.43 -4.21
CA PHE A 28 -0.85 -9.90 -4.89
C PHE A 28 -0.43 -11.29 -4.43
N LEU A 29 -0.33 -11.52 -3.12
CA LEU A 29 0.06 -12.81 -2.56
C LEU A 29 -0.91 -13.92 -2.92
N LEU A 30 -2.21 -13.63 -2.96
CA LEU A 30 -3.25 -14.60 -3.30
C LEU A 30 -3.14 -14.99 -4.78
N VAL A 31 -2.96 -14.03 -5.68
CA VAL A 31 -2.70 -14.31 -7.11
C VAL A 31 -1.36 -15.05 -7.28
N HIS A 32 -0.31 -14.66 -6.55
CA HIS A 32 1.01 -15.30 -6.59
C HIS A 32 0.97 -16.76 -6.10
N ALA A 33 0.26 -17.03 -5.00
CA ALA A 33 0.11 -18.35 -4.40
C ALA A 33 -0.78 -19.28 -5.23
N LEU A 34 -1.75 -18.75 -5.98
CA LEU A 34 -2.59 -19.50 -6.91
C LEU A 34 -1.83 -19.96 -8.18
N GLY A 35 -0.51 -19.83 -8.25
CA GLY A 35 0.29 -20.33 -9.37
C GLY A 35 0.10 -19.54 -10.65
N PHE A 36 -0.46 -18.32 -10.61
CA PHE A 36 -0.55 -17.46 -11.80
C PHE A 36 0.83 -17.11 -12.41
N ARG A 37 1.91 -17.29 -11.64
CA ARG A 37 3.28 -17.23 -12.12
C ARG A 37 3.55 -18.25 -13.25
N GLU A 38 2.86 -19.37 -13.28
CA GLU A 38 3.02 -20.42 -14.29
C GLU A 38 2.44 -19.97 -15.66
N ASN A 39 1.39 -19.15 -15.62
CA ASN A 39 0.77 -18.51 -16.79
C ASN A 39 1.61 -17.35 -17.37
N THR A 40 2.70 -16.94 -16.69
CA THR A 40 3.69 -16.00 -17.25
C THR A 40 4.44 -16.60 -18.44
N SER A 41 4.27 -17.90 -18.73
CA SER A 41 4.73 -18.54 -19.98
C SER A 41 4.08 -17.94 -21.25
N VAL A 42 3.02 -17.14 -21.10
CA VAL A 42 2.51 -16.24 -22.16
C VAL A 42 3.57 -15.21 -22.56
N ILE A 43 4.30 -14.64 -21.60
CA ILE A 43 5.30 -13.59 -21.83
C ILE A 43 6.52 -14.15 -22.59
N SER A 44 6.80 -15.46 -22.48
CA SER A 44 7.85 -16.13 -23.25
C SER A 44 7.45 -16.45 -24.71
N GLY A 45 6.27 -16.02 -25.17
CA GLY A 45 5.84 -16.17 -26.57
C GLY A 45 5.34 -17.56 -26.94
N ILE A 46 5.10 -18.43 -25.96
CA ILE A 46 4.52 -19.76 -26.19
C ILE A 46 3.01 -19.58 -26.43
N PRO A 47 2.44 -20.15 -27.52
CA PRO A 47 1.02 -20.05 -27.79
C PRO A 47 0.27 -20.72 -26.63
N THR A 48 -0.37 -19.87 -25.85
CA THR A 48 -1.19 -20.20 -24.69
C THR A 48 -2.57 -19.64 -24.98
N GLY A 49 -3.62 -20.27 -24.47
CA GLY A 49 -4.99 -19.85 -24.77
C GLY A 49 -5.28 -18.42 -24.29
N HIS A 50 -6.36 -17.81 -24.81
CA HIS A 50 -6.77 -16.45 -24.45
C HIS A 50 -6.97 -16.23 -22.94
N LYS A 51 -7.37 -17.29 -22.22
CA LYS A 51 -7.55 -17.26 -20.76
C LYS A 51 -6.19 -17.13 -20.05
N GLU A 52 -5.19 -17.92 -20.41
CA GLU A 52 -3.86 -17.88 -19.82
C GLU A 52 -3.19 -16.51 -20.03
N ALA A 53 -3.36 -15.92 -21.21
CA ALA A 53 -2.85 -14.58 -21.51
C ALA A 53 -3.49 -13.47 -20.65
N PHE A 54 -4.81 -13.54 -20.45
CA PHE A 54 -5.51 -12.62 -19.56
C PHE A 54 -5.05 -12.76 -18.11
N LEU A 55 -4.90 -14.01 -17.63
CA LEU A 55 -4.38 -14.29 -16.29
C LEU A 55 -2.96 -13.72 -16.10
N GLY A 56 -2.07 -13.90 -17.07
CA GLY A 56 -0.71 -13.34 -17.05
C GLY A 56 -0.70 -11.80 -17.00
N LEU A 57 -1.57 -11.13 -17.77
CA LEU A 57 -1.70 -9.68 -17.76
C LEU A 57 -2.16 -9.15 -16.39
N VAL A 58 -3.16 -9.78 -15.78
CA VAL A 58 -3.66 -9.42 -14.45
C VAL A 58 -2.55 -9.56 -13.40
N TYR A 59 -1.74 -10.62 -13.48
CA TYR A 59 -0.60 -10.81 -12.58
C TYR A 59 0.44 -9.69 -12.73
N VAL A 60 0.81 -9.32 -13.96
CA VAL A 60 1.77 -8.22 -14.22
C VAL A 60 1.25 -6.89 -13.67
N LEU A 61 -0.02 -6.55 -13.94
CA LEU A 61 -0.63 -5.32 -13.41
C LEU A 61 -0.63 -5.30 -11.88
N THR A 62 -0.98 -6.42 -11.25
CA THR A 62 -0.99 -6.54 -9.79
C THR A 62 0.42 -6.44 -9.20
N TYR A 63 1.43 -7.00 -9.87
CA TYR A 63 2.83 -6.89 -9.48
C TYR A 63 3.35 -5.45 -9.56
N PHE A 64 3.02 -4.72 -10.63
CA PHE A 64 3.36 -3.31 -10.75
C PHE A 64 2.64 -2.45 -9.70
N ALA A 65 1.37 -2.72 -9.45
CA ALA A 65 0.63 -2.06 -8.39
C ALA A 65 1.27 -2.32 -7.01
N PHE A 66 1.72 -3.55 -6.76
CA PHE A 66 2.44 -3.90 -5.53
C PHE A 66 3.75 -3.12 -5.41
N ILE A 67 4.64 -3.21 -6.40
CA ILE A 67 5.96 -2.54 -6.35
C ILE A 67 5.85 -1.01 -6.38
N GLY A 68 4.85 -0.46 -7.08
CA GLY A 68 4.65 0.99 -7.15
C GLY A 68 3.90 1.54 -5.94
N LEU A 69 2.68 1.07 -5.70
CA LEU A 69 1.77 1.71 -4.74
C LEU A 69 2.11 1.37 -3.29
N VAL A 70 2.50 0.14 -2.99
CA VAL A 70 2.77 -0.29 -1.60
C VAL A 70 3.88 0.54 -0.94
N PRO A 71 5.08 0.72 -1.52
CA PRO A 71 6.11 1.53 -0.89
C PRO A 71 5.70 3.01 -0.79
N ILE A 72 5.00 3.56 -1.79
CA ILE A 72 4.50 4.95 -1.72
C ILE A 72 3.54 5.13 -0.54
N LEU A 73 2.59 4.21 -0.38
CA LEU A 73 1.63 4.23 0.72
C LEU A 73 2.31 4.09 2.09
N LEU A 74 3.31 3.21 2.20
CA LEU A 74 4.07 3.03 3.43
C LEU A 74 4.91 4.26 3.78
N ILE A 75 5.55 4.90 2.80
CA ILE A 75 6.30 6.15 2.99
C ILE A 75 5.36 7.26 3.48
N ALA A 76 4.18 7.42 2.84
CA ALA A 76 3.19 8.40 3.26
C ALA A 76 2.74 8.17 4.71
N ALA A 77 2.45 6.92 5.08
CA ALA A 77 2.09 6.56 6.45
C ALA A 77 3.21 6.84 7.45
N ALA A 78 4.47 6.55 7.08
CA ALA A 78 5.64 6.80 7.92
C ALA A 78 5.84 8.31 8.17
N ILE A 79 5.74 9.14 7.13
CA ILE A 79 5.86 10.60 7.25
C ILE A 79 4.80 11.15 8.19
N LEU A 80 3.53 10.78 7.99
CA LEU A 80 2.42 11.24 8.83
C LEU A 80 2.60 10.83 10.29
N THR A 81 3.07 9.61 10.54
CA THR A 81 3.31 9.10 11.90
C THR A 81 4.45 9.84 12.60
N ILE A 82 5.56 10.08 11.88
CA ILE A 82 6.72 10.80 12.41
C ILE A 82 6.35 12.25 12.70
N TRP A 83 5.63 12.92 11.79
CA TRP A 83 5.18 14.29 11.97
C TRP A 83 4.22 14.42 13.17
N GLY A 84 3.25 13.52 13.31
CA GLY A 84 2.35 13.50 14.47
C GLY A 84 3.09 13.38 15.79
N LYS A 85 4.10 12.49 15.86
CA LYS A 85 4.95 12.32 17.04
C LYS A 85 5.79 13.57 17.36
N LEU A 86 6.38 14.21 16.35
CA LEU A 86 7.18 15.42 16.53
C LEU A 86 6.35 16.61 17.03
N HIS A 87 5.12 16.78 16.53
CA HIS A 87 4.22 17.81 17.02
C HIS A 87 3.77 17.56 18.46
N ALA A 88 3.48 16.31 18.83
CA ALA A 88 3.15 15.94 20.20
C ALA A 88 4.31 16.20 21.18
N ALA A 89 5.55 15.90 20.78
CA ALA A 89 6.75 16.11 21.59
C ALA A 89 7.07 17.61 21.82
N ARG A 90 6.80 18.47 20.83
CA ARG A 90 6.98 19.93 20.99
C ARG A 90 6.01 20.54 22.00
N LYS A 91 4.81 19.96 22.16
CA LYS A 91 3.80 20.48 23.09
C LYS A 91 4.15 20.20 24.56
N SER A 92 4.88 19.12 24.84
CA SER A 92 5.34 18.77 26.20
C SER A 92 6.57 19.56 26.68
N THR A 93 7.24 20.29 25.79
CA THR A 93 8.48 21.04 26.11
C THR A 93 8.27 22.56 26.15
N SER A 94 7.04 23.05 26.07
CA SER A 94 6.74 24.46 26.35
C SER A 94 6.33 24.55 27.83
N PRO A 95 7.24 24.95 28.74
CA PRO A 95 6.87 25.22 30.12
C PRO A 95 5.91 26.42 30.11
N GLU A 96 4.75 26.20 30.72
CA GLU A 96 3.74 27.21 31.00
C GLU A 96 4.40 28.37 31.76
N ASN A 97 4.35 29.57 31.19
CA ASN A 97 4.85 30.81 31.79
C ASN A 97 3.70 31.62 32.37
#